data_AF-B6FYH8-F1
#
_entry.id   AF-B6FYH8-F1
#
_cell.length_a   1.000
_cell.length_b   1.000
_cell.length_c   1.000
_cell.angle_alpha   90.00
_cell.angle_beta   90.00
_cell.angle_gamma   90.00
#
_symmetry.space_group_name_H-M   'P 1'
#
loop_
_entity.id
_entity.type
_entity.pdbx_description
1 polymer ?
#
loop_
_entity_poly.entity_id
_entity_poly.type
_entity_poly.pdbx_seq_one_letter_code
_entity_poly.pdbx_strand_id
1 'polypeptide(L)'
;MPEGFAEDPNVRKDVVKYLSTFDDSIVDFEIENINKDAIKVFAVHEIKGSDERVAIPLKHESAGTLKMFNLYRHLQKVLNDGGLIFVDELNSRLHPLLLRNFLLSFLNPEINKKHAQIVFTSHDLWELSNNLLRRDEIWFTEKDSNGNSTLYSLADFKTSSGKKIRNDENYAKNYLLGKYGAIPHLSEISFHDEDK
;
A
#
# COMPACT_ATOMS: atom_id res chain seq x y z
N MET A 1 -7.15 -1.91 15.65
CA MET A 1 -6.44 -0.97 16.52
C MET A 1 -5.12 -1.60 16.97
N PRO A 2 -4.01 -0.83 17.03
CA PRO A 2 -2.74 -1.30 17.57
C PRO A 2 -2.88 -1.76 19.02
N GLU A 3 -2.07 -2.73 19.44
CA GLU A 3 -2.10 -3.26 20.80
C GLU A 3 -1.55 -2.23 21.79
N GLY A 4 -2.24 -2.02 22.92
CA GLY A 4 -1.87 -0.97 23.87
C GLY A 4 -2.19 0.46 23.40
N PHE A 5 -2.84 0.65 22.25
CA PHE A 5 -3.12 1.99 21.73
C PHE A 5 -4.02 2.84 22.65
N ALA A 6 -4.98 2.19 23.31
CA ALA A 6 -5.89 2.88 24.22
C ALA A 6 -5.19 3.25 25.55
N GLU A 7 -4.26 2.42 25.98
CA GLU A 7 -3.68 2.45 27.32
C GLU A 7 -2.32 3.16 27.37
N ASP A 8 -1.50 3.03 26.33
CA ASP A 8 -0.10 3.50 26.30
C ASP A 8 0.07 4.77 25.43
N PRO A 9 0.38 5.93 26.03
CA PRO A 9 0.69 7.15 25.30
C PRO A 9 1.88 7.03 24.34
N ASN A 10 2.84 6.14 24.61
CA ASN A 10 4.00 5.96 23.73
C ASN A 10 3.60 5.26 22.44
N VAL A 11 2.73 4.25 22.51
CA VAL A 11 2.15 3.60 21.32
C VAL A 11 1.39 4.63 20.48
N ARG A 12 0.63 5.53 21.11
CA ARG A 12 -0.04 6.62 20.39
C ARG A 12 0.95 7.54 19.69
N LYS A 13 2.02 7.96 20.37
CA LYS A 13 3.07 8.80 19.78
C LYS A 13 3.75 8.13 18.58
N ASP A 14 4.01 6.82 18.64
CA ASP A 14 4.60 6.10 17.53
C ASP A 14 3.63 5.99 16.33
N VAL A 15 2.33 5.81 16.60
CA VAL A 15 1.29 5.83 15.57
C VAL A 15 1.15 7.21 14.94
N VAL A 16 1.18 8.29 15.74
CA VAL A 16 1.20 9.67 15.23
C VAL A 16 2.40 9.87 14.32
N LYS A 17 3.60 9.53 14.79
CA LYS A 17 4.84 9.68 14.00
C LYS A 17 4.77 8.93 12.67
N TYR A 18 4.14 7.76 12.66
CA TYR A 18 3.92 7.01 11.43
C TYR A 18 2.89 7.69 10.52
N LEU A 19 1.71 8.05 11.04
CA LEU A 19 0.65 8.67 10.25
C LEU A 19 1.00 10.08 9.77
N SER A 20 1.81 10.83 10.53
CA SER A 20 2.29 12.15 10.15
C SER A 20 3.22 12.12 8.93
N THR A 21 3.75 10.96 8.55
CA THR A 21 4.48 10.80 7.27
C THR A 21 3.54 10.77 6.05
N PHE A 22 2.25 10.54 6.27
CA PHE A 22 1.21 10.49 5.25
C PHE A 22 0.32 11.73 5.27
N ASP A 23 0.03 12.25 6.46
CA ASP A 23 -0.74 13.46 6.70
C ASP A 23 -0.13 14.24 7.87
N ASP A 24 0.63 15.29 7.55
CA ASP A 24 1.39 16.08 8.52
C ASP A 24 0.51 16.89 9.49
N SER A 25 -0.80 16.98 9.22
CA SER A 25 -1.73 17.67 10.12
C SER A 25 -2.08 16.85 11.36
N ILE A 26 -1.93 15.51 11.33
CA ILE A 26 -2.23 14.63 12.46
C ILE A 26 -1.11 14.74 13.50
N VAL A 27 -1.43 15.30 14.66
CA VAL A 27 -0.46 15.59 15.73
C VAL A 27 -0.69 14.81 17.03
N ASP A 28 -1.90 14.27 17.24
CA ASP A 28 -2.21 13.47 18.44
C ASP A 28 -3.42 12.54 18.21
N PHE A 29 -3.71 11.69 19.19
CA PHE A 29 -4.95 10.92 19.28
C PHE A 29 -5.62 11.09 20.64
N GLU A 30 -6.91 11.39 20.62
CA GLU A 30 -7.77 11.41 21.79
C GLU A 30 -8.64 10.15 21.83
N ILE A 31 -8.85 9.61 23.04
CA ILE A 31 -9.67 8.42 23.27
C ILE A 31 -10.76 8.76 24.26
N GLU A 32 -12.00 8.48 23.87
CA GLU A 32 -13.18 8.65 24.71
C GLU A 32 -13.78 7.27 25.02
N ASN A 33 -13.82 6.88 26.29
CA ASN A 33 -14.48 5.66 26.72
C ASN A 33 -16.00 5.89 26.79
N ILE A 34 -16.77 5.23 25.91
CA ILE A 34 -18.23 5.30 25.96
C ILE A 34 -18.75 4.42 27.10
N ASN A 35 -18.20 3.21 27.23
CA ASN A 35 -18.50 2.25 28.29
C ASN A 35 -17.32 1.29 28.46
N LYS A 36 -17.48 0.21 29.24
CA LYS A 36 -16.41 -0.77 29.51
C LYS A 36 -15.88 -1.49 28.26
N ASP A 37 -16.69 -1.59 27.20
CA ASP A 37 -16.38 -2.40 26.01
C ASP A 37 -16.25 -1.58 24.72
N ALA A 38 -16.49 -0.27 24.77
CA ALA A 38 -16.55 0.59 23.60
C ALA A 38 -15.77 1.90 23.80
N ILE A 39 -14.84 2.14 22.87
CA ILE A 39 -14.03 3.36 22.80
C ILE A 39 -14.27 4.08 21.49
N LYS A 40 -14.25 5.41 21.53
CA LYS A 40 -14.10 6.27 20.35
C LYS A 40 -12.67 6.76 20.29
N VAL A 41 -12.13 6.78 19.09
CA VAL A 41 -10.82 7.37 18.80
C VAL A 41 -11.04 8.59 17.93
N PHE A 42 -10.36 9.67 18.27
CA PHE A 42 -10.31 10.90 17.50
C PHE A 42 -8.87 11.18 17.09
N ALA A 43 -8.65 11.49 15.82
CA ALA A 43 -7.40 12.06 15.34
C ALA A 43 -7.41 13.56 15.63
N VAL A 44 -6.35 14.07 16.25
CA VAL A 44 -6.21 15.50 16.54
C VAL A 44 -5.38 16.13 15.44
N HIS A 45 -5.97 17.11 14.75
CA HIS A 45 -5.34 17.85 13.67
C HIS A 45 -4.93 19.25 14.11
N GLU A 46 -3.75 19.69 13.70
CA GLU A 46 -3.31 21.09 13.83
C GLU A 46 -3.72 21.88 12.58
N ILE A 47 -4.43 23.00 12.78
CA ILE A 47 -4.84 23.87 11.68
C ILE A 47 -3.61 24.68 11.23
N LYS A 48 -3.15 24.43 10.01
CA LYS A 48 -1.97 25.11 9.43
C LYS A 48 -2.13 26.63 9.50
N GLY A 49 -1.15 27.28 10.14
CA GLY A 49 -1.13 28.73 10.32
C GLY A 49 -1.83 29.23 11.59
N SER A 50 -2.19 28.33 12.51
CA SER A 50 -2.72 28.66 13.84
C SER A 50 -2.24 27.67 14.89
N ASP A 51 -2.38 28.00 16.17
CA ASP A 51 -2.17 27.07 17.29
C ASP A 51 -3.44 26.28 17.65
N GLU A 52 -4.48 26.35 16.80
CA GLU A 52 -5.75 25.68 17.03
C GLU A 52 -5.70 24.20 16.61
N ARG A 53 -6.36 23.37 17.41
CA ARG A 53 -6.47 21.92 17.18
C ARG A 53 -7.92 21.49 17.05
N VAL A 54 -8.18 20.56 16.14
CA VAL A 54 -9.51 19.98 15.92
C VAL A 54 -9.43 18.46 16.05
N ALA A 55 -10.30 17.90 16.89
CA ALA A 55 -10.46 16.46 17.03
C ALA A 55 -11.51 15.95 16.04
N ILE A 56 -11.11 15.07 15.13
CA ILE A 56 -11.98 14.44 14.15
C ILE A 56 -12.14 12.97 14.54
N PRO A 57 -13.36 12.41 14.63
CA PRO A 57 -13.52 10.98 14.89
C PRO A 57 -12.79 10.16 13.83
N LEU A 58 -11.94 9.22 14.23
CA LEU A 58 -11.07 8.45 13.35
C LEU A 58 -11.84 7.80 12.18
N LYS A 59 -13.09 7.36 12.42
CA LYS A 59 -13.98 6.79 11.40
C LYS A 59 -14.35 7.75 10.24
N HIS A 60 -14.16 9.06 10.42
CA HIS A 60 -14.40 10.10 9.42
C HIS A 60 -13.12 10.49 8.68
N GLU A 61 -11.97 9.94 9.06
CA GLU A 61 -10.73 10.14 8.34
C GLU A 61 -10.78 9.59 6.91
N SER A 62 -9.83 10.06 6.10
CA SER A 62 -9.68 9.56 4.75
C SER A 62 -9.51 8.03 4.73
N ALA A 63 -10.00 7.42 3.65
CA ALA A 63 -9.89 5.98 3.47
C ALA A 63 -8.43 5.48 3.48
N GLY A 64 -7.48 6.33 3.05
CA GLY A 64 -6.04 6.06 3.11
C GLY A 64 -5.50 6.10 4.54
N THR A 65 -5.85 7.12 5.32
CA THR A 65 -5.46 7.25 6.74
C THR A 65 -5.95 6.05 7.55
N LEU A 66 -7.23 5.67 7.37
CA LEU A 66 -7.82 4.48 8.01
C LEU A 66 -7.08 3.19 7.62
N LYS A 67 -6.73 3.03 6.34
CA LYS A 67 -5.96 1.88 5.86
C LYS A 67 -4.58 1.83 6.54
N MET A 68 -3.86 2.94 6.56
CA MET A 68 -2.52 3.00 7.17
C MET A 68 -2.57 2.77 8.68
N PHE A 69 -3.55 3.33 9.39
CA PHE A 69 -3.76 3.08 10.81
C PHE A 69 -3.99 1.59 11.10
N ASN A 70 -4.79 0.91 10.28
CA ASN A 70 -5.03 -0.53 10.43
C ASN A 70 -3.82 -1.38 10.09
N LEU A 71 -3.03 -0.99 9.08
CA LEU A 71 -1.80 -1.68 8.70
C LEU A 71 -0.69 -1.53 9.74
N TYR A 72 -0.63 -0.38 10.44
CA TYR A 72 0.45 -0.06 11.40
C TYR A 72 0.79 -1.20 12.34
N ARG A 73 -0.22 -1.83 12.97
CA ARG A 73 0.00 -2.94 13.91
C ARG A 73 0.77 -4.10 13.27
N HIS A 74 0.36 -4.50 12.07
CA HIS A 74 0.96 -5.64 11.38
C HIS A 74 2.38 -5.30 10.92
N LEU A 75 2.60 -4.05 10.51
CA LEU A 75 3.90 -3.57 10.05
C LEU A 75 4.90 -3.45 11.19
N GLN A 76 4.49 -2.83 12.29
CA GLN A 76 5.35 -2.69 13.46
C GLN A 76 5.80 -4.07 13.94
N LYS A 77 4.87 -5.03 14.00
CA LYS A 77 5.18 -6.41 14.37
C LYS A 77 6.17 -7.06 13.39
N VAL A 78 5.89 -7.02 12.09
CA VAL A 78 6.75 -7.71 11.10
C VAL A 78 8.13 -7.07 10.99
N LEU A 79 8.24 -5.74 11.13
CA LEU A 79 9.54 -5.05 11.08
C LEU A 79 10.38 -5.26 12.36
N ASN A 80 9.73 -5.37 13.53
CA ASN A 80 10.42 -5.58 14.80
C ASN A 80 10.86 -7.03 15.03
N ASP A 81 10.04 -8.00 14.60
CA ASP A 81 10.27 -9.42 14.84
C ASP A 81 10.87 -10.12 13.61
N GLY A 82 10.79 -9.49 12.44
CA GLY A 82 10.99 -10.15 11.15
C GLY A 82 9.74 -10.92 10.72
N GLY A 83 9.82 -11.59 9.57
CA GLY A 83 8.74 -12.43 9.05
C GLY A 83 8.16 -11.91 7.74
N LEU A 84 6.96 -12.38 7.39
CA LEU A 84 6.32 -12.12 6.11
C LEU A 84 4.92 -11.56 6.31
N ILE A 85 4.62 -10.45 5.63
CA ILE A 85 3.28 -9.86 5.57
C ILE A 85 2.72 -9.96 4.15
N PHE A 86 1.46 -10.39 4.03
CA PHE A 86 0.70 -10.38 2.78
C PHE A 86 -0.31 -9.24 2.81
N VAL A 87 -0.31 -8.39 1.80
CA VAL A 87 -1.26 -7.28 1.69
C VAL A 87 -1.90 -7.26 0.32
N ASP A 88 -3.20 -7.53 0.28
CA ASP A 88 -3.98 -7.43 -0.95
C ASP A 88 -4.29 -5.97 -1.28
N GLU A 89 -4.21 -5.63 -2.56
CA GLU A 89 -4.41 -4.30 -3.14
C GLU A 89 -3.73 -3.20 -2.32
N LEU A 90 -2.43 -3.32 -2.07
CA LEU A 90 -1.71 -2.39 -1.19
C LEU A 90 -1.82 -0.93 -1.68
N ASN A 91 -1.91 -0.71 -3.00
CA ASN A 91 -2.11 0.59 -3.61
C ASN A 91 -3.52 1.20 -3.38
N SER A 92 -4.54 0.40 -3.04
CA SER A 92 -5.91 0.91 -2.91
C SER A 92 -5.98 2.03 -1.86
N ARG A 93 -6.52 3.19 -2.26
CA ARG A 93 -6.72 4.38 -1.42
C ARG A 93 -5.44 5.07 -0.94
N LEU A 94 -4.26 4.69 -1.45
CA LEU A 94 -2.98 5.33 -1.12
C LEU A 94 -2.44 6.11 -2.31
N HIS A 95 -1.86 7.28 -2.05
CA HIS A 95 -1.13 8.02 -3.07
C HIS A 95 0.17 7.26 -3.43
N PRO A 96 0.57 7.17 -4.71
CA PRO A 96 1.71 6.34 -5.13
C PRO A 96 3.05 6.68 -4.44
N LEU A 97 3.26 7.96 -4.10
CA LEU A 97 4.45 8.39 -3.33
C LEU A 97 4.46 7.86 -1.89
N LEU A 98 3.29 7.73 -1.28
CA LEU A 98 3.14 7.18 0.07
C LEU A 98 3.42 5.69 0.07
N LEU A 99 2.89 4.98 -0.92
CA LEU A 99 3.21 3.57 -1.16
C LEU A 99 4.71 3.36 -1.38
N ARG A 100 5.36 4.23 -2.16
CA ARG A 100 6.81 4.17 -2.35
C ARG A 100 7.57 4.34 -1.03
N ASN A 101 7.21 5.33 -0.22
CA ASN A 101 7.86 5.56 1.08
C ASN A 101 7.68 4.36 2.03
N PHE A 102 6.51 3.75 1.98
CA PHE A 102 6.20 2.54 2.71
C PHE A 102 7.08 1.36 2.29
N LEU A 103 7.18 1.07 0.99
CA LEU A 103 8.01 -0.02 0.49
C LEU A 103 9.50 0.21 0.78
N LEU A 104 9.97 1.46 0.75
CA LEU A 104 11.34 1.81 1.15
C LEU A 104 11.65 1.42 2.60
N SER A 105 10.65 1.37 3.49
CA SER A 105 10.86 0.92 4.87
C SER A 105 11.27 -0.55 4.94
N PHE A 106 10.79 -1.38 4.02
CA PHE A 106 11.21 -2.80 3.90
C PHE A 106 12.56 -2.96 3.20
N LEU A 107 12.91 -2.05 2.29
CA LEU A 107 14.17 -2.10 1.53
C LEU A 107 15.36 -1.46 2.26
N ASN A 108 15.11 -0.66 3.30
CA ASN A 108 16.16 0.03 4.06
C ASN A 108 16.68 -0.83 5.22
N PRO A 109 17.94 -1.28 5.23
CA PRO A 109 18.52 -2.10 6.30
C PRO A 109 18.57 -1.41 7.68
N GLU A 110 18.60 -0.08 7.71
CA GLU A 110 18.60 0.69 8.97
C GLU A 110 17.23 0.66 9.65
N ILE A 111 16.16 0.47 8.87
CA ILE A 111 14.78 0.34 9.36
C ILE A 111 14.44 -1.14 9.52
N ASN A 112 14.58 -1.92 8.45
CA ASN A 112 14.26 -3.35 8.41
C ASN A 112 15.43 -4.22 8.90
N LYS A 113 15.79 -4.08 10.18
CA LYS A 113 16.92 -4.78 10.81
C LYS A 113 16.71 -6.29 10.95
N LYS A 114 15.48 -6.77 10.78
CA LYS A 114 15.09 -8.18 10.93
C LYS A 114 14.78 -8.87 9.61
N HIS A 115 15.07 -8.22 8.48
CA HIS A 115 14.83 -8.78 7.14
C HIS A 115 13.37 -9.23 6.92
N ALA A 116 12.44 -8.43 7.43
CA ALA A 116 11.02 -8.59 7.15
C ALA A 116 10.75 -8.53 5.63
N GLN A 117 9.77 -9.31 5.19
CA GLN A 117 9.36 -9.41 3.80
C GLN A 117 7.90 -8.98 3.65
N ILE A 118 7.60 -8.38 2.50
CA ILE A 118 6.24 -8.05 2.10
C ILE A 118 5.94 -8.68 0.74
N VAL A 119 4.77 -9.29 0.64
CA VAL A 119 4.17 -9.70 -0.63
C VAL A 119 2.85 -8.94 -0.76
N PHE A 120 2.66 -8.26 -1.88
CA PHE A 120 1.46 -7.48 -2.11
C PHE A 120 1.00 -7.56 -3.55
N THR A 121 -0.28 -7.29 -3.76
CA THR A 121 -0.88 -7.12 -5.10
C THR A 121 -1.14 -5.64 -5.36
N SER A 122 -1.06 -5.23 -6.62
CA SER A 122 -1.36 -3.88 -7.07
C SER A 122 -1.87 -3.91 -8.51
N HIS A 123 -2.69 -2.93 -8.86
CA HIS A 123 -3.08 -2.63 -10.23
C HIS A 123 -2.43 -1.33 -10.77
N ASP A 124 -1.64 -0.65 -9.93
CA ASP A 124 -0.97 0.58 -10.31
C ASP A 124 0.35 0.26 -11.05
N LEU A 125 0.59 1.02 -12.12
CA LEU A 125 1.76 0.89 -12.99
C LEU A 125 2.94 1.71 -12.47
N TRP A 126 2.71 2.61 -11.51
CA TRP A 126 3.75 3.40 -10.88
C TRP A 126 4.83 2.51 -10.26
N GLU A 127 4.45 1.41 -9.64
CA GLU A 127 5.34 0.41 -9.02
C GLU A 127 6.26 -0.27 -10.04
N LEU A 128 5.82 -0.38 -11.30
CA LEU A 128 6.63 -0.88 -12.40
C LEU A 128 7.57 0.19 -12.99
N SER A 129 7.26 1.47 -12.83
CA SER A 129 8.01 2.57 -13.47
C SER A 129 9.06 3.24 -12.58
N ASN A 130 8.94 3.09 -11.27
CA ASN A 130 9.75 3.85 -10.31
C ASN A 130 11.11 3.19 -9.97
N ASN A 131 11.46 2.08 -10.63
CA ASN A 131 12.69 1.29 -10.44
C ASN A 131 12.96 0.89 -8.97
N LEU A 132 11.91 0.83 -8.14
CA LEU A 132 12.04 0.45 -6.74
C LEU A 132 12.27 -1.05 -6.55
N LEU A 133 11.61 -1.86 -7.39
CA LEU A 133 11.64 -3.32 -7.34
C LEU A 133 12.54 -3.88 -8.43
N ARG A 134 13.24 -4.98 -8.09
CA ARG A 134 14.02 -5.75 -9.05
C ARG A 134 13.10 -6.63 -9.90
N ARG A 135 13.59 -7.09 -11.05
CA ARG A 135 12.80 -7.92 -11.98
C ARG A 135 12.34 -9.25 -11.37
N ASP A 136 13.12 -9.82 -10.45
CA ASP A 136 12.78 -11.04 -9.71
C ASP A 136 11.74 -10.79 -8.59
N GLU A 137 11.49 -9.53 -8.24
CA GLU A 137 10.49 -9.10 -7.25
C GLU A 137 9.16 -8.69 -7.90
N ILE A 138 9.12 -8.60 -9.24
CA ILE A 138 7.91 -8.27 -10.00
C ILE A 138 7.35 -9.55 -10.61
N TRP A 139 6.08 -9.80 -10.33
CA TRP A 139 5.36 -11.00 -10.78
C TRP A 139 4.04 -10.59 -11.42
N PHE A 140 3.68 -11.25 -12.51
CA PHE A 140 2.43 -11.03 -13.23
C PHE A 140 1.53 -12.25 -13.10
N THR A 141 0.22 -12.00 -13.01
CA THR A 141 -0.79 -13.05 -13.07
C THR A 141 -1.60 -12.88 -14.35
N GLU A 142 -1.67 -13.94 -15.15
CA GLU A 142 -2.42 -13.95 -16.40
C GLU A 142 -3.46 -15.07 -16.37
N LYS A 143 -4.65 -14.80 -16.92
CA LYS A 143 -5.72 -15.79 -17.04
C LYS A 143 -5.90 -16.16 -18.51
N ASP A 144 -5.77 -17.45 -18.83
CA ASP A 144 -5.96 -17.94 -20.19
C ASP A 144 -7.44 -17.98 -20.59
N SER A 145 -7.71 -18.30 -21.86
CA SER A 145 -9.07 -18.41 -22.41
C SER A 145 -9.90 -19.55 -21.79
N ASN A 146 -9.25 -20.54 -21.16
CA ASN A 146 -9.92 -21.62 -20.42
C ASN A 146 -10.19 -21.23 -18.96
N GLY A 147 -9.73 -20.05 -18.55
CA GLY A 147 -9.88 -19.52 -17.21
C GLY A 147 -8.81 -19.96 -16.21
N ASN A 148 -7.74 -20.61 -16.66
CA ASN A 148 -6.61 -20.99 -15.79
C ASN A 148 -5.71 -19.78 -15.54
N SER A 149 -5.32 -19.58 -14.28
CA SER A 149 -4.37 -18.53 -13.89
C SER A 149 -2.94 -19.05 -13.87
N THR A 150 -2.02 -18.31 -14.47
CA THR A 150 -0.58 -18.56 -14.42
C THR A 150 0.10 -17.37 -13.77
N LEU A 151 1.07 -17.66 -12.88
CA LEU A 151 1.89 -16.67 -12.19
C LEU A 151 3.34 -16.83 -12.65
N TYR A 152 3.98 -15.73 -13.06
CA TYR A 152 5.37 -15.75 -13.55
C TYR A 152 6.13 -14.44 -13.24
N SER A 153 7.46 -14.51 -13.14
CA SER A 153 8.28 -13.35 -12.83
C SER A 153 8.66 -12.55 -14.07
N LEU A 154 8.82 -11.23 -13.93
CA LEU A 154 9.43 -10.40 -14.97
C LEU A 154 10.86 -10.86 -15.31
N ALA A 155 11.57 -11.48 -14.37
CA ALA A 155 12.91 -12.03 -14.60
C ALA A 155 12.95 -13.21 -15.58
N ASP A 156 11.82 -13.90 -15.76
CA ASP A 156 11.71 -15.05 -16.66
C ASP A 156 11.57 -14.63 -18.13
N PHE A 157 11.18 -13.38 -18.39
CA PHE A 157 11.03 -12.87 -19.74
C PHE A 157 12.36 -12.72 -20.48
N LYS A 158 12.30 -13.06 -21.77
CA LYS A 158 13.35 -12.82 -22.75
C LYS A 158 12.76 -11.99 -23.89
N THR A 159 13.55 -11.06 -24.40
CA THR A 159 13.22 -10.30 -25.61
C THR A 159 13.07 -11.24 -26.80
N SER A 160 12.50 -10.74 -27.91
CA SER A 160 12.46 -11.46 -29.20
C SER A 160 13.83 -11.91 -29.71
N SER A 161 14.90 -11.25 -29.29
CA SER A 161 16.29 -11.62 -29.56
C SER A 161 16.90 -12.62 -28.55
N GLY A 162 16.09 -13.20 -27.65
CA GLY A 162 16.51 -14.16 -26.63
C GLY A 162 17.29 -13.55 -25.45
N LYS A 163 17.41 -12.23 -25.38
CA LYS A 163 18.17 -11.52 -24.33
C LYS A 163 17.27 -11.27 -23.12
N LYS A 164 17.82 -11.35 -21.91
CA LYS A 164 17.11 -10.95 -20.68
C LYS A 164 16.75 -9.45 -20.73
N ILE A 165 15.62 -9.09 -20.12
CA ILE A 165 14.95 -7.78 -20.19
C ILE A 165 15.74 -6.50 -19.78
N ARG A 166 17.06 -6.46 -19.54
CA ARG A 166 17.77 -5.30 -18.92
C ARG A 166 17.10 -4.73 -17.64
N ASN A 167 17.87 -4.01 -16.82
CA ASN A 167 17.32 -3.43 -15.57
C ASN A 167 16.73 -2.03 -15.75
N ASP A 168 16.96 -1.40 -16.90
CA ASP A 168 16.69 0.01 -17.18
C ASP A 168 15.63 0.20 -18.27
N GLU A 169 14.92 -0.87 -18.65
CA GLU A 169 13.76 -0.77 -19.53
C GLU A 169 12.57 -0.15 -18.79
N ASN A 170 11.70 0.54 -19.53
CA ASN A 170 10.47 1.09 -18.97
C ASN A 170 9.43 -0.03 -18.88
N TYR A 171 9.37 -0.72 -17.72
CA TYR A 171 8.49 -1.87 -17.53
C TYR A 171 7.01 -1.49 -17.66
N ALA A 172 6.58 -0.35 -17.12
CA ALA A 172 5.19 0.10 -17.23
C ALA A 172 4.75 0.28 -18.69
N LYS A 173 5.58 0.94 -19.51
CA LYS A 173 5.31 1.11 -20.94
C LYS A 173 5.29 -0.24 -21.67
N ASN A 174 6.24 -1.12 -21.38
CA ASN A 174 6.31 -2.43 -22.02
C ASN A 174 5.11 -3.32 -21.64
N TYR A 175 4.67 -3.26 -20.38
CA TYR A 175 3.46 -3.93 -19.90
C TYR A 175 2.23 -3.44 -20.67
N LEU A 176 1.99 -2.13 -20.75
CA LEU A 176 0.88 -1.54 -21.50
C LEU A 176 0.87 -1.90 -23.00
N LEU A 177 2.04 -2.17 -23.59
CA LEU A 177 2.17 -2.64 -24.96
C LEU A 177 1.96 -4.16 -25.10
N GLY A 178 1.61 -4.87 -24.03
CA GLY A 178 1.37 -6.31 -24.00
C GLY A 178 2.63 -7.18 -24.03
N LYS A 179 3.83 -6.61 -23.87
CA LYS A 179 5.08 -7.38 -24.00
C LYS A 179 5.29 -8.42 -22.90
N TYR A 180 4.63 -8.23 -21.76
CA TYR A 180 4.73 -9.11 -20.60
C TYR A 180 3.47 -9.94 -20.36
N GLY A 181 2.53 -9.98 -21.32
CA GLY A 181 1.23 -10.62 -21.11
C GLY A 181 0.44 -9.95 -19.98
N ALA A 182 -0.45 -10.70 -19.35
CA ALA A 182 -1.24 -10.26 -18.19
C ALA A 182 -2.08 -8.99 -18.42
N ILE A 183 -2.37 -8.67 -19.68
CA ILE A 183 -3.25 -7.56 -20.07
C ILE A 183 -4.70 -8.06 -20.13
N PRO A 184 -5.66 -7.31 -19.58
CA PRO A 184 -7.06 -7.72 -19.61
C PRO A 184 -7.60 -7.79 -21.04
N HIS A 185 -8.33 -8.86 -21.35
CA HIS A 185 -9.14 -8.95 -22.55
C HIS A 185 -10.41 -8.12 -22.36
N LEU A 186 -10.43 -6.91 -22.92
CA LEU A 186 -11.58 -6.00 -22.85
C LEU A 186 -12.43 -6.12 -24.12
N SER A 187 -13.74 -6.31 -23.96
CA SER A 187 -14.72 -6.08 -25.01
C SER A 187 -15.27 -4.66 -24.94
N GLU A 188 -15.80 -4.13 -26.04
CA GLU A 188 -16.47 -2.84 -26.03
C GLU A 188 -17.62 -2.83 -25.01
N ILE A 189 -17.69 -1.76 -24.22
CA ILE A 189 -18.80 -1.54 -23.29
C ILE A 189 -20.00 -1.07 -24.11
N SER A 190 -20.99 -1.94 -24.30
CA SER A 190 -22.26 -1.58 -24.93
C SER A 190 -23.31 -1.28 -23.87
N PHE A 191 -23.96 -0.13 -23.97
CA PHE A 191 -25.17 0.17 -23.22
C PHE A 191 -26.38 -0.12 -24.10
N HIS A 192 -27.38 -0.83 -23.56
CA HIS A 192 -28.66 -0.95 -24.25
C HIS A 192 -29.37 0.40 -24.16
N ASP A 193 -29.61 1.03 -25.30
CA ASP A 193 -30.62 2.08 -25.38
C ASP A 193 -32.00 1.38 -25.35
N GLU A 194 -32.81 1.66 -24.33
CA GLU A 194 -34.22 1.29 -24.38
C GLU A 194 -34.87 2.08 -25.52
N ASP A 195 -35.31 1.36 -26.55
CA ASP A 195 -36.10 1.90 -27.65
C ASP A 195 -37.27 2.74 -27.10
N LYS A 196 -37.34 4.01 -27.51
CA LYS A 196 -38.45 4.93 -27.24
C LYS A 196 -39.74 4.52 -27.93
#